data_AF-A0A6B2LUI5-F1
#
_entry.id   AF-A0A6B2LUI5-F1
#
_cell.length_a   1.000
_cell.length_b   1.000
_cell.length_c   1.000
_cell.angle_alpha   90.00
_cell.angle_beta   90.00
_cell.angle_gamma   90.00
#
_symmetry.space_group_name_H-M   'P 1'
#
loop_
_entity.id
_entity.type
_entity.pdbx_description
1 polymer ?
#
loop_
_entity_poly.entity_id
_entity_poly.type
_entity_poly.pdbx_seq_one_letter_code
_entity_poly.pdbx_strand_id
1 'polypeptide(L)'
;MGVCLNNEGDIIIADTGNSKIRIFQNNIVQTIAGTFKGYADGHLLVAMFERPVSVYVDKRNKIFVADSSYIRVIDNDIVTTTYD
;
A
#
# COMPACT_ATOMS: atom_id res chain seq x y z
N MET A 1 6.55 3.60 8.93
CA MET A 1 5.34 4.37 8.62
C MET A 1 5.76 5.53 7.75
N GLY A 2 5.14 5.65 6.60
CA GLY A 2 5.40 6.70 5.62
C GLY A 2 4.09 7.11 4.99
N VAL A 3 4.07 8.34 4.46
CA VAL A 3 2.89 8.92 3.80
C VAL A 3 3.30 9.57 2.49
N CYS A 4 2.39 9.54 1.52
CA CYS A 4 2.56 10.17 0.22
C CYS A 4 1.20 10.68 -0.27
N LEU A 5 1.17 11.71 -1.10
CA LEU A 5 -0.06 12.13 -1.77
C LEU A 5 -0.28 11.29 -3.03
N ASN A 6 -1.52 10.91 -3.31
CA ASN A 6 -1.90 10.44 -4.64
C ASN A 6 -2.10 11.63 -5.60
N ASN A 7 -2.46 11.35 -6.86
CA ASN A 7 -2.65 12.39 -7.87
C ASN A 7 -3.91 13.26 -7.62
N GLU A 8 -4.82 12.78 -6.79
CA GLU A 8 -6.03 13.49 -6.35
C GLU A 8 -5.81 14.37 -5.11
N GLY A 9 -4.65 14.26 -4.45
CA GLY A 9 -4.32 14.99 -3.23
C GLY A 9 -4.75 14.31 -1.93
N ASP A 10 -5.20 13.07 -1.98
CA ASP A 10 -5.47 12.23 -0.80
C ASP A 10 -4.16 11.66 -0.23
N ILE A 11 -4.15 11.37 1.07
CA ILE A 11 -2.95 10.85 1.74
C ILE A 11 -2.98 9.33 1.74
N ILE A 12 -2.01 8.70 1.07
CA ILE A 12 -1.72 7.27 1.16
C ILE A 12 -0.80 7.02 2.35
N ILE A 13 -1.10 5.98 3.14
CA ILE A 13 -0.46 5.70 4.43
C ILE A 13 0.02 4.24 4.45
N ALA A 14 1.31 4.04 4.71
CA ALA A 14 1.85 2.75 5.14
C ALA A 14 1.66 2.58 6.66
N ASP A 15 0.59 1.90 7.05
CA ASP A 15 0.27 1.62 8.45
C ASP A 15 1.05 0.39 8.93
N THR A 16 2.32 0.63 9.27
CA THR A 16 3.31 -0.40 9.62
C THR A 16 2.84 -1.30 10.76
N GLY A 17 2.16 -0.73 11.77
CA GLY A 17 1.71 -1.50 12.94
C GLY A 17 0.56 -2.45 12.61
N ASN A 18 -0.29 -2.08 11.65
CA ASN A 18 -1.46 -2.87 11.27
C ASN A 18 -1.25 -3.73 10.03
N SER A 19 -0.09 -3.66 9.38
CA SER A 19 0.19 -4.37 8.12
C SER A 19 -0.80 -4.03 7.01
N LYS A 20 -1.14 -2.74 6.89
CA LYS A 20 -2.13 -2.21 5.93
C LYS A 20 -1.58 -1.05 5.11
N ILE A 21 -2.14 -0.90 3.92
CA ILE A 21 -2.11 0.36 3.19
C ILE A 21 -3.47 1.03 3.35
N ARG A 22 -3.44 2.31 3.72
CA ARG A 22 -4.63 3.09 4.03
C ARG A 22 -4.65 4.38 3.23
N ILE A 23 -5.84 4.95 3.10
CA ILE A 23 -6.06 6.26 2.50
C ILE A 23 -6.77 7.16 3.52
N PHE A 24 -6.32 8.40 3.66
CA PHE A 24 -7.08 9.46 4.28
C PHE A 24 -7.66 10.35 3.18
N GLN A 25 -8.98 10.29 3.06
CA GLN A 25 -9.78 11.01 2.06
C GLN A 25 -11.11 11.39 2.72
N ASN A 26 -11.62 12.58 2.43
CA ASN A 26 -12.90 13.06 2.97
C ASN A 26 -13.01 12.97 4.50
N ASN A 27 -11.92 13.33 5.21
CA ASN A 27 -11.80 13.29 6.67
C ASN A 27 -11.94 11.89 7.31
N ILE A 28 -11.79 10.82 6.54
CA ILE A 28 -11.92 9.44 7.03
C ILE A 28 -10.69 8.63 6.61
N VAL A 29 -10.20 7.76 7.49
CA VAL A 29 -9.13 6.80 7.16
C VAL A 29 -9.74 5.45 6.79
N GLN A 30 -9.51 4.99 5.58
CA GLN A 30 -10.00 3.69 5.08
C GLN A 30 -8.83 2.76 4.75
N THR A 31 -9.03 1.45 4.90
CA THR A 31 -8.06 0.45 4.44
C THR A 31 -8.29 0.19 2.96
N ILE A 32 -7.23 0.30 2.15
CA ILE A 32 -7.30 0.05 0.71
C ILE A 32 -6.57 -1.23 0.30
N ALA A 33 -5.63 -1.73 1.12
CA ALA A 33 -4.99 -3.02 0.85
C ALA A 33 -4.47 -3.68 2.14
N GLY A 34 -4.38 -5.01 2.11
CA GLY A 34 -3.76 -5.81 3.16
C GLY A 34 -4.79 -6.51 4.04
N THR A 35 -4.51 -7.76 4.44
CA THR A 35 -5.35 -8.57 5.33
C THR A 35 -4.68 -8.81 6.68
N PHE A 36 -3.81 -9.80 6.77
CA PHE A 36 -3.01 -10.11 7.94
C PHE A 36 -1.55 -9.78 7.66
N LYS A 37 -0.77 -9.71 8.74
CA LYS A 37 0.67 -9.64 8.63
C LYS A 37 1.19 -10.89 7.90
N GLY A 38 1.98 -10.69 6.85
CA GLY A 38 2.60 -11.78 6.09
C GLY A 38 2.91 -11.37 4.65
N TYR A 39 3.17 -12.36 3.80
CA TYR A 39 3.48 -12.13 2.40
C TYR A 39 2.53 -12.90 1.49
N ALA A 40 1.76 -12.16 0.68
CA ALA A 40 0.94 -12.69 -0.39
C ALA A 40 0.64 -11.58 -1.40
N ASP A 41 0.89 -11.85 -2.68
CA ASP A 41 0.37 -11.06 -3.80
C ASP A 41 -1.10 -11.42 -4.08
N GLY A 42 -1.75 -10.63 -4.94
CA GLY A 42 -3.13 -10.86 -5.38
C GLY A 42 -4.03 -9.64 -5.14
N HIS A 43 -5.34 -9.86 -5.18
CA HIS A 43 -6.32 -8.79 -4.98
C HIS A 43 -6.13 -8.05 -3.65
N LEU A 44 -6.44 -6.76 -3.59
CA LEU A 44 -6.28 -5.90 -2.39
C LEU A 44 -6.79 -6.53 -1.09
N LEU A 45 -7.91 -7.26 -1.19
CA LEU A 45 -8.61 -7.94 -0.08
C LEU A 45 -8.00 -9.28 0.34
N VAL A 46 -7.00 -9.79 -0.37
CA VAL A 46 -6.30 -11.05 -0.03
C VAL A 46 -4.81 -10.83 0.18
N ALA A 47 -4.23 -9.79 -0.43
CA ALA A 47 -2.83 -9.46 -0.28
C ALA A 47 -2.44 -9.29 1.19
N MET A 48 -1.23 -9.69 1.52
CA MET A 48 -0.63 -9.56 2.85
C MET A 48 0.62 -8.72 2.75
N PHE A 49 0.83 -7.85 3.74
CA PHE A 49 2.06 -7.07 3.90
C PHE A 49 2.77 -7.51 5.19
N GLU A 50 4.08 -7.65 5.15
CA GLU A 50 4.86 -8.11 6.30
C GLU A 50 5.15 -6.94 7.24
N ARG A 51 5.60 -5.83 6.66
CA ARG A 51 5.95 -4.60 7.38
C ARG A 51 6.02 -3.44 6.37
N PRO A 52 4.88 -2.89 5.93
CA PRO A 52 4.87 -1.76 5.01
C PRO A 52 5.43 -0.53 5.74
N VAL A 53 6.58 -0.01 5.31
CA VAL A 53 7.29 1.08 5.99
C VAL A 53 7.15 2.43 5.30
N SER A 54 7.00 2.45 3.98
CA SER A 54 6.90 3.66 3.16
C SER A 54 6.03 3.42 1.92
N VAL A 55 5.51 4.50 1.36
CA VAL A 55 4.74 4.51 0.11
C VAL A 55 5.22 5.61 -0.83
N TYR A 56 5.10 5.38 -2.13
CA TYR A 56 5.28 6.36 -3.20
C TYR A 56 4.18 6.17 -4.24
N VAL A 57 3.60 7.25 -4.74
CA VAL A 57 2.59 7.21 -5.81
C VAL A 57 3.20 7.77 -7.09
N ASP A 58 3.11 7.03 -8.20
CA ASP A 58 3.61 7.48 -9.49
C ASP A 58 2.56 8.29 -10.28
N LYS A 59 2.98 8.86 -11.42
CA LYS A 59 2.12 9.63 -12.33
C LYS A 59 0.96 8.85 -12.97
N ARG A 60 0.94 7.52 -12.84
CA ARG A 60 -0.14 6.63 -13.29
C ARG A 60 -1.02 6.16 -12.13
N ASN A 61 -0.83 6.75 -10.94
CA ASN A 61 -1.51 6.41 -9.69
C ASN A 61 -1.18 5.00 -9.16
N LYS A 62 -0.04 4.41 -9.55
CA LYS A 62 0.44 3.18 -8.94
C LYS A 62 1.06 3.47 -7.59
N ILE A 63 0.77 2.65 -6.60
CA ILE A 63 1.32 2.79 -5.25
C ILE A 63 2.44 1.78 -5.07
N PHE A 64 3.66 2.28 -4.94
CA PHE A 64 4.83 1.50 -4.57
C PHE A 64 4.94 1.47 -3.06
N VAL A 65 5.15 0.28 -2.49
CA VAL A 65 5.22 0.05 -1.05
C VAL A 65 6.54 -0.64 -0.74
N ALA A 66 7.32 -0.05 0.16
CA ALA A 66 8.45 -0.76 0.75
C ALA A 66 7.90 -1.66 1.87
N ASP A 67 7.96 -2.98 1.67
CA ASP A 67 7.38 -4.00 2.54
C ASP A 67 8.44 -5.02 2.99
N SER A 68 9.13 -4.69 4.09
CA SER A 68 10.27 -5.46 4.57
C SER A 68 11.36 -5.64 3.48
N SER A 69 11.54 -6.86 2.96
CA SER A 69 12.52 -7.20 1.91
C SER A 69 11.98 -7.06 0.49
N TYR A 70 10.74 -6.59 0.32
CA TYR A 70 10.05 -6.54 -0.97
C TYR A 70 9.66 -5.11 -1.33
N ILE A 71 9.69 -4.80 -2.62
CA ILE A 71 8.92 -3.68 -3.17
C ILE A 71 7.63 -4.24 -3.74
N ARG A 72 6.50 -3.76 -3.22
CA ARG A 72 5.16 -4.16 -3.66
C ARG A 72 4.57 -3.04 -4.49
N VAL A 73 3.76 -3.38 -5.48
CA VAL A 73 3.06 -2.43 -6.34
C VAL A 73 1.58 -2.71 -6.27
N ILE A 74 0.80 -1.69 -5.93
CA ILE A 74 -0.65 -1.70 -6.03
C ILE A 74 -1.05 -1.02 -7.33
N ASP A 75 -1.72 -1.77 -8.20
CA ASP A 75 -2.20 -1.31 -9.50
C ASP A 75 -3.45 -2.11 -9.90
N ASN A 76 -4.51 -1.43 -10.33
CA ASN A 76 -5.78 -2.04 -10.75
C ASN A 76 -6.30 -3.14 -9.79
N ASP A 77 -6.42 -2.81 -8.51
CA ASP A 77 -6.85 -3.70 -7.43
C ASP A 77 -5.99 -4.95 -7.20
N ILE A 78 -4.78 -5.00 -7.76
CA ILE A 78 -3.84 -6.09 -7.57
C ILE A 78 -2.58 -5.57 -6.86
N VAL A 79 -2.14 -6.32 -5.86
CA VAL A 79 -0.81 -6.20 -5.26
C VAL A 79 0.12 -7.21 -5.94
N THR A 80 1.23 -6.72 -6.47
CA THR A 80 2.31 -7.55 -7.05
C THR A 80 3.64 -7.25 -6.37
N THR A 81 4.53 -8.22 -6.33
CA THR A 81 5.93 -8.01 -5.97
C THR A 81 6.74 -7.73 -7.22
N THR A 82 7.51 -6.65 -7.22
CA THR A 82 8.49 -6.38 -8.28
C THR A 82 9.86 -6.86 -7.83
N TYR A 83 10.60 -7.46 -8.75
CA TYR A 83 12.03 -7.71 -8.63
C TYR A 83 12.72 -6.66 -9.50
N ASP A 84 13.81 -6.08 -9.01
CA ASP A 84 14.70 -5.27 -9.85
C ASP A 84 15.29 -6.11 -11.01
#